data_AF-A0A949LNJ2-F1
#
_entry.id   AF-A0A949LNJ2-F1
#
_cell.length_a   1.000
_cell.length_b   1.000
_cell.length_c   1.000
_cell.angle_alpha   90.00
_cell.angle_beta   90.00
_cell.angle_gamma   90.00
#
_symmetry.space_group_name_H-M   'P 1'
#
loop_
_entity.id
_entity.type
_entity.pdbx_description
1 polymer ?
#
loop_
_entity_poly.entity_id
_entity_poly.type
_entity_poly.pdbx_seq_one_letter_code
_entity_poly.pdbx_strand_id
1 'polypeptide(L)'
;WAAFEDAPSILEAFIDFEFEASIIGARGQDGDFVAYDPPQNVHENHILRRSTVPSPLSVAQASQARNIARRIADALEYVGVLAVELFVAKDGILLVNEIAPRVHNSGHWTIDACLVSQFEQHIRAIAGWPLGSPERHADAVMENIIGQEAADWHKLSESCGALHLYGKKELRAGRKMGHITRLGPKASAH
;
A
#
# COMPACT_ATOMS: atom_id res chain seq x y z
N TRP A 1 -7.22 18.94 27.10
CA TRP A 1 -5.98 19.73 26.98
C TRP A 1 -4.82 19.05 27.72
N ALA A 2 -4.87 18.88 29.05
CA ALA A 2 -3.80 18.17 29.78
C ALA A 2 -3.50 16.73 29.30
N ALA A 3 -4.51 16.00 28.78
CA ALA A 3 -4.33 14.68 28.17
C ALA A 3 -3.61 14.68 26.81
N PHE A 4 -3.40 15.86 26.21
CA PHE A 4 -2.72 16.03 24.91
C PHE A 4 -1.32 16.66 25.07
N GLU A 5 -0.82 16.78 26.31
CA GLU A 5 0.55 17.26 26.64
C GLU A 5 0.95 18.57 25.93
N ASP A 6 0.00 19.48 25.72
CA ASP A 6 0.19 20.75 25.00
C ASP A 6 0.73 20.59 23.56
N ALA A 7 0.59 19.40 22.96
CA ALA A 7 0.96 19.15 21.57
C ALA A 7 -0.04 19.82 20.60
N PRO A 8 0.45 20.44 19.50
CA PRO A 8 -0.42 20.86 18.40
C PRO A 8 -1.30 19.69 17.94
N SER A 9 -2.61 19.91 17.94
CA SER A 9 -3.61 18.85 17.70
C SER A 9 -4.59 19.29 16.62
N ILE A 10 -5.01 18.35 15.78
CA ILE A 10 -6.05 18.55 14.76
C ILE A 10 -7.24 17.68 15.16
N LEU A 11 -8.46 18.24 15.10
CA LEU A 11 -9.69 17.50 15.31
C LEU A 11 -10.40 17.33 13.97
N GLU A 12 -10.59 16.08 13.57
CA GLU A 12 -11.27 15.71 12.32
C GLU A 12 -12.58 14.99 12.63
N ALA A 13 -13.51 15.02 11.68
CA ALA A 13 -14.77 14.29 11.81
C ALA A 13 -14.50 12.78 11.79
N PHE A 14 -15.23 12.02 12.60
CA PHE A 14 -15.20 10.57 12.50
C PHE A 14 -15.83 10.13 11.17
N ILE A 15 -15.07 9.38 10.37
CA ILE A 15 -15.51 8.92 9.05
C ILE A 15 -16.17 7.54 9.21
N ASP A 16 -17.44 7.43 8.82
CA ASP A 16 -18.14 6.14 8.75
C ASP A 16 -17.82 5.43 7.43
N PHE A 17 -16.68 4.74 7.41
CA PHE A 17 -16.18 4.03 6.22
C PHE A 17 -16.59 2.56 6.19
N GLU A 18 -16.73 2.01 4.98
CA GLU A 18 -16.99 0.60 4.72
C GLU A 18 -15.69 -0.22 4.73
N PHE A 19 -14.64 0.30 4.08
CA PHE A 19 -13.31 -0.28 4.12
C PHE A 19 -12.23 0.76 3.83
N GLU A 20 -10.98 0.39 4.11
CA GLU A 20 -9.80 1.19 3.79
C GLU A 20 -9.17 0.68 2.51
N ALA A 21 -8.63 1.62 1.72
CA ALA A 21 -7.85 1.32 0.54
C ALA A 21 -6.57 2.15 0.54
N SER A 22 -5.67 1.87 -0.39
CA SER A 22 -4.58 2.79 -0.70
C SER A 22 -4.30 2.78 -2.19
N ILE A 23 -3.62 3.80 -2.68
CA ILE A 23 -3.12 3.84 -4.05
C ILE A 23 -1.63 4.18 -4.02
N ILE A 24 -0.84 3.34 -4.68
CA ILE A 24 0.60 3.55 -4.85
C ILE A 24 0.81 4.18 -6.22
N GLY A 25 1.36 5.38 -6.26
CA GLY A 25 1.68 6.14 -7.47
C GLY A 25 3.17 6.41 -7.58
N ALA A 26 3.69 6.43 -8.80
CA ALA A 26 5.05 6.85 -9.11
C ALA A 26 5.02 8.00 -10.11
N ARG A 27 5.78 9.05 -9.84
CA ARG A 27 5.96 10.20 -10.73
C ARG A 27 7.44 10.37 -11.10
N GLY A 28 7.74 10.45 -12.38
CA GLY A 28 9.07 10.66 -12.93
C GLY A 28 9.52 12.12 -12.91
N GLN A 29 10.81 12.35 -13.19
CA GLN A 29 11.37 13.72 -13.30
C GLN A 29 10.78 14.51 -14.48
N ASP A 30 10.35 13.79 -15.52
CA ASP A 30 9.66 14.30 -16.71
C ASP A 30 8.15 14.55 -16.47
N GLY A 31 7.64 14.20 -15.29
CA GLY A 31 6.23 14.32 -14.94
C GLY A 31 5.36 13.15 -15.39
N ASP A 32 5.94 12.09 -15.97
CA ASP A 32 5.21 10.86 -16.25
C ASP A 32 4.69 10.25 -14.95
N PHE A 33 3.52 9.61 -15.03
CA PHE A 33 2.85 9.04 -13.86
C PHE A 33 2.29 7.66 -14.15
N VAL A 34 2.59 6.71 -13.27
CA VAL A 34 1.97 5.37 -13.25
C VAL A 34 1.45 5.06 -11.85
N ALA A 35 0.41 4.23 -11.76
CA ALA A 35 -0.14 3.81 -10.48
C ALA A 35 -0.56 2.35 -10.50
N TYR A 36 -0.34 1.67 -9.39
CA TYR A 36 -0.72 0.27 -9.19
C TYR A 36 -2.24 0.12 -8.99
N ASP A 37 -2.71 -1.13 -8.99
CA ASP A 37 -4.07 -1.42 -8.55
C ASP A 37 -4.22 -1.08 -7.05
N PRO A 38 -5.32 -0.41 -6.64
CA PRO A 38 -5.53 -0.05 -5.26
C PRO A 38 -5.91 -1.28 -4.42
N PRO A 39 -5.11 -1.71 -3.43
CA PRO A 39 -5.51 -2.76 -2.50
C PRO A 39 -6.59 -2.29 -1.53
N GLN A 40 -7.39 -3.24 -1.04
CA GLN A 40 -8.10 -3.10 0.22
C GLN A 40 -7.12 -3.37 1.36
N ASN A 41 -7.12 -2.50 2.35
CA ASN A 41 -6.27 -2.60 3.53
C ASN A 41 -7.11 -2.94 4.76
N VAL A 42 -6.59 -3.83 5.60
CA VAL A 42 -7.19 -4.15 6.90
C VAL A 42 -6.15 -3.86 7.97
N HIS A 43 -6.50 -2.98 8.90
CA HIS A 43 -5.68 -2.64 10.06
C HIS A 43 -6.18 -3.33 11.33
N GLU A 44 -5.26 -3.81 12.15
CA GLU A 44 -5.53 -4.35 13.48
C GLU A 44 -4.63 -3.62 14.48
N ASN A 45 -5.21 -3.05 15.54
CA ASN A 45 -4.45 -2.25 16.53
C ASN A 45 -3.59 -1.16 15.87
N HIS A 46 -4.14 -0.46 14.87
CA HIS A 46 -3.45 0.57 14.07
C HIS A 46 -2.23 0.08 13.28
N ILE A 47 -2.09 -1.22 13.06
CA ILE A 47 -1.04 -1.82 12.25
C ILE A 47 -1.69 -2.48 11.03
N LEU A 48 -1.20 -2.15 9.83
CA LEU A 48 -1.64 -2.82 8.61
C LEU A 48 -1.41 -4.33 8.75
N ARG A 49 -2.48 -5.11 8.72
CA ARG A 49 -2.43 -6.57 8.81
C ARG A 49 -2.41 -7.19 7.43
N ARG A 50 -3.28 -6.73 6.53
CA ARG A 50 -3.47 -7.33 5.21
C ARG A 50 -3.71 -6.28 4.12
N SER A 51 -3.16 -6.52 2.93
CA SER A 51 -3.50 -5.82 1.70
C SER A 51 -3.95 -6.83 0.63
N THR A 52 -5.13 -6.62 0.05
CA THR A 52 -5.75 -7.53 -0.93
C THR A 52 -5.97 -6.83 -2.26
N VAL A 53 -5.53 -7.46 -3.36
CA VAL A 53 -5.72 -7.01 -4.75
C VAL A 53 -6.27 -8.17 -5.59
N PRO A 54 -7.36 -8.00 -6.36
CA PRO A 54 -8.15 -6.78 -6.50
C PRO A 54 -8.90 -6.41 -5.21
N SER A 55 -9.16 -5.12 -5.03
CA SER A 55 -10.00 -4.62 -3.95
C SER A 55 -11.49 -4.65 -4.35
N PRO A 56 -12.42 -4.46 -3.39
CA PRO A 56 -13.85 -4.31 -3.69
C PRO A 56 -14.22 -2.99 -4.41
N LEU A 57 -13.23 -2.15 -4.74
CA LEU A 57 -13.48 -0.89 -5.45
C LEU A 57 -14.08 -1.17 -6.84
N SER A 58 -15.10 -0.39 -7.21
CA SER A 58 -15.56 -0.34 -8.60
C SER A 58 -14.47 0.23 -9.53
N VAL A 59 -14.58 -0.03 -10.84
CA VAL A 59 -13.68 0.55 -11.85
C VAL A 59 -13.62 2.07 -11.77
N ALA A 60 -14.77 2.71 -11.51
CA ALA A 60 -14.87 4.16 -11.35
C ALA A 60 -14.08 4.63 -10.12
N GLN A 61 -14.24 3.97 -8.98
CA GLN A 61 -13.50 4.33 -7.77
C GLN A 61 -12.00 4.05 -7.90
N ALA A 62 -11.59 2.94 -8.51
CA ALA A 62 -10.18 2.67 -8.77
C ALA A 62 -9.55 3.73 -9.68
N SER A 63 -10.29 4.19 -10.70
CA SER A 63 -9.87 5.30 -11.56
C SER A 63 -9.79 6.62 -10.80
N GLN A 64 -10.75 6.89 -9.92
CA GLN A 64 -10.74 8.07 -9.05
C GLN A 64 -9.55 8.06 -8.09
N ALA A 65 -9.21 6.91 -7.48
CA ALA A 65 -8.05 6.76 -6.61
C ALA A 65 -6.74 7.09 -7.35
N ARG A 66 -6.57 6.59 -8.59
CA ARG A 66 -5.41 6.93 -9.45
C ARG A 66 -5.34 8.43 -9.74
N ASN A 67 -6.48 9.07 -10.03
CA ASN A 67 -6.54 10.50 -10.27
C ASN A 67 -6.22 11.33 -9.02
N ILE A 68 -6.67 10.90 -7.84
CA ILE A 68 -6.31 11.53 -6.55
C ILE A 68 -4.79 11.50 -6.37
N ALA A 69 -4.17 10.32 -6.51
CA ALA A 69 -2.72 10.17 -6.36
C ALA A 69 -1.93 11.02 -7.36
N ARG A 70 -2.36 11.05 -8.63
CA ARG A 70 -1.73 11.89 -9.66
C ARG A 70 -1.81 13.38 -9.30
N ARG A 71 -3.00 13.87 -8.92
CA ARG A 71 -3.19 15.28 -8.55
C ARG A 71 -2.31 15.69 -7.36
N ILE A 72 -2.18 14.80 -6.37
CA ILE A 72 -1.28 15.02 -5.23
C ILE A 72 0.18 15.05 -5.70
N ALA A 73 0.61 14.07 -6.50
CA ALA A 73 1.98 14.01 -7.02
C ALA A 73 2.35 15.25 -7.85
N ASP A 74 1.45 15.70 -8.73
CA ASP A 74 1.64 16.87 -9.58
C ASP A 74 1.67 18.16 -8.76
N ALA A 75 0.75 18.34 -7.80
CA ALA A 75 0.70 19.53 -6.94
C ALA A 75 1.93 19.67 -6.04
N LEU A 76 2.54 18.55 -5.65
CA LEU A 76 3.77 18.52 -4.86
C LEU A 76 5.04 18.50 -5.73
N GLU A 77 4.90 18.48 -7.06
CA GLU A 77 5.99 18.23 -8.03
C GLU A 77 6.89 17.05 -7.61
N TYR A 78 6.28 16.02 -7.00
CA TYR A 78 7.02 14.95 -6.34
C TYR A 78 7.70 14.04 -7.37
N VAL A 79 8.89 13.57 -7.05
CA VAL A 79 9.66 12.60 -7.85
C VAL A 79 9.91 11.36 -7.01
N GLY A 80 9.48 10.21 -7.51
CA GLY A 80 9.56 8.94 -6.80
C GLY A 80 8.19 8.29 -6.62
N VAL A 81 8.10 7.43 -5.62
CA VAL A 81 6.87 6.72 -5.23
C VAL A 81 6.26 7.37 -4.01
N LEU A 82 4.93 7.53 -4.04
CA LEU A 82 4.12 7.92 -2.90
C LEU A 82 2.94 6.97 -2.74
N ALA A 83 2.44 6.87 -1.52
CA ALA A 83 1.17 6.22 -1.21
C ALA A 83 0.16 7.26 -0.73
N VAL A 84 -1.09 7.08 -1.14
CA VAL A 84 -2.24 7.79 -0.58
C VAL A 84 -3.15 6.75 0.06
N GLU A 85 -3.36 6.85 1.36
CA GLU A 85 -4.33 6.04 2.09
C GLU A 85 -5.71 6.68 1.96
N LEU A 86 -6.72 5.82 1.78
CA LEU A 86 -8.08 6.22 1.46
C LEU A 86 -9.06 5.53 2.39
N PHE A 87 -10.03 6.29 2.89
CA PHE A 87 -11.28 5.72 3.39
C PHE A 87 -12.29 5.63 2.24
N VAL A 88 -12.96 4.50 2.14
CA VAL A 88 -14.13 4.32 1.27
C VAL A 88 -15.37 4.44 2.14
N ALA A 89 -16.04 5.58 2.05
CA ALA A 89 -17.28 5.83 2.79
C ALA A 89 -18.41 4.89 2.32
N LYS A 90 -19.41 4.66 3.16
CA LYS A 90 -20.57 3.78 2.84
C LYS A 90 -21.42 4.27 1.66
N ASP A 91 -21.34 5.54 1.32
CA ASP A 91 -21.96 6.13 0.13
C ASP A 91 -21.08 6.02 -1.14
N GLY A 92 -19.91 5.38 -1.01
CA GLY A 92 -18.95 5.15 -2.08
C GLY A 92 -17.92 6.26 -2.27
N ILE A 93 -17.98 7.35 -1.49
CA ILE A 93 -17.02 8.47 -1.59
C ILE A 93 -15.63 8.02 -1.12
N LEU A 94 -14.60 8.43 -1.87
CA LEU A 94 -13.20 8.27 -1.48
C LEU A 94 -12.71 9.52 -0.74
N LEU A 95 -12.21 9.32 0.48
CA LEU A 95 -11.63 10.36 1.31
C LEU A 95 -10.14 10.06 1.53
N VAL A 96 -9.28 11.07 1.36
CA VAL A 96 -7.85 10.93 1.65
C VAL A 96 -7.66 10.93 3.17
N ASN A 97 -6.97 9.92 3.68
CA ASN A 97 -6.59 9.80 5.09
C ASN A 97 -5.17 10.35 5.32
N GLU A 98 -4.17 9.69 4.72
CA GLU A 98 -2.75 10.03 4.88
C GLU A 98 -2.02 9.96 3.54
N ILE A 99 -0.94 10.72 3.40
CA ILE A 99 0.00 10.64 2.28
C ILE A 99 1.38 10.25 2.83
N ALA A 100 1.95 9.17 2.31
CA ALA A 100 3.33 8.76 2.59
C ALA A 100 4.20 9.01 1.34
N PRO A 101 5.10 10.03 1.34
CA PRO A 101 5.99 10.32 0.22
C PRO A 101 7.19 9.37 0.22
N ARG A 102 6.92 8.08 0.07
CA ARG A 102 7.89 6.98 -0.01
C ARG A 102 7.18 5.71 -0.46
N VAL A 103 7.96 4.67 -0.73
CA VAL A 103 7.45 3.29 -0.77
C VAL A 103 6.69 2.96 0.53
N HIS A 104 5.65 2.16 0.39
CA HIS A 104 4.67 1.94 1.45
C HIS A 104 4.40 0.46 1.69
N ASN A 105 4.00 0.12 2.92
CA ASN A 105 3.79 -1.28 3.31
C ASN A 105 2.66 -1.92 2.49
N SER A 106 1.57 -1.18 2.27
CA SER A 106 0.45 -1.65 1.43
C SER A 106 0.81 -1.88 -0.04
N GLY A 107 2.02 -1.50 -0.48
CA GLY A 107 2.52 -1.79 -1.82
C GLY A 107 3.47 -2.99 -1.90
N HIS A 108 3.80 -3.70 -0.81
CA HIS A 108 4.82 -4.75 -0.88
C HIS A 108 4.38 -5.95 -1.73
N TRP A 109 3.08 -6.19 -1.87
CA TRP A 109 2.52 -7.20 -2.80
C TRP A 109 3.03 -7.04 -4.25
N THR A 110 3.43 -5.83 -4.65
CA THR A 110 3.97 -5.54 -5.99
C THR A 110 5.31 -6.22 -6.26
N ILE A 111 6.02 -6.70 -5.23
CA ILE A 111 7.25 -7.48 -5.41
C ILE A 111 6.96 -8.78 -6.16
N ASP A 112 5.88 -9.46 -5.78
CA ASP A 112 5.61 -10.83 -6.25
C ASP A 112 4.53 -10.88 -7.34
N ALA A 113 3.69 -9.85 -7.43
CA ALA A 113 2.52 -9.85 -8.32
C ALA A 113 2.62 -8.89 -9.51
N CYS A 114 3.64 -8.03 -9.56
CA CYS A 114 3.85 -7.08 -10.65
C CYS A 114 5.22 -7.32 -11.29
N LEU A 115 5.35 -6.97 -12.57
CA LEU A 115 6.64 -7.03 -13.26
C LEU A 115 7.65 -6.05 -12.64
N VAL A 116 7.17 -4.88 -12.18
CA VAL A 116 8.00 -3.84 -11.58
C VAL A 116 7.44 -3.51 -10.21
N SER A 117 8.19 -3.85 -9.16
CA SER A 117 7.79 -3.55 -7.79
C SER A 117 7.86 -2.05 -7.50
N GLN A 118 7.13 -1.59 -6.49
CA GLN A 118 7.20 -0.18 -6.07
C GLN A 118 8.63 0.27 -5.73
N PHE A 119 9.51 -0.64 -5.32
CA PHE A 119 10.89 -0.32 -4.95
C PHE A 119 11.72 -0.04 -6.20
N GLU A 120 11.64 -0.90 -7.20
CA GLU A 120 12.29 -0.66 -8.48
C GLU A 120 11.69 0.56 -9.17
N GLN A 121 10.37 0.70 -9.13
CA GLN A 121 9.66 1.86 -9.67
C GLN A 121 10.13 3.18 -9.04
N HIS A 122 10.37 3.18 -7.72
CA HIS A 122 10.95 4.32 -7.02
C HIS A 122 12.34 4.65 -7.56
N ILE A 123 13.21 3.65 -7.74
CA ILE A 123 14.55 3.85 -8.31
C ILE A 123 14.47 4.41 -9.73
N ARG A 124 13.61 3.85 -10.59
CA ARG A 124 13.42 4.35 -11.96
C ARG A 124 13.04 5.83 -11.98
N ALA A 125 12.06 6.21 -11.16
CA ALA A 125 11.61 7.59 -11.03
C ALA A 125 12.73 8.54 -10.59
N ILE A 126 13.46 8.21 -9.51
CA ILE A 126 14.53 9.09 -9.00
C ILE A 126 15.79 9.10 -9.88
N ALA A 127 16.04 8.03 -10.65
CA ALA A 127 17.16 7.93 -11.57
C ALA A 127 16.87 8.54 -12.96
N GLY A 128 15.63 8.99 -13.22
CA GLY A 128 15.22 9.54 -14.50
C GLY A 128 15.07 8.48 -15.60
N TRP A 129 14.81 7.22 -15.24
CA TRP A 129 14.52 6.15 -16.19
C TRP A 129 13.03 6.14 -16.53
N PRO A 130 12.65 5.60 -17.72
CA PRO A 130 11.24 5.37 -18.03
C PRO A 130 10.54 4.56 -16.92
N LEU A 131 9.35 5.02 -16.53
CA LEU A 131 8.53 4.34 -15.55
C LEU A 131 8.11 2.96 -16.08
N GLY A 132 8.12 1.96 -15.19
CA GLY A 132 7.67 0.61 -15.51
C GLY A 132 6.16 0.47 -15.59
N SER A 133 5.71 -0.64 -16.20
CA SER A 133 4.30 -1.04 -16.12
C SER A 133 3.95 -1.43 -14.68
N PRO A 134 2.91 -0.81 -14.09
CA PRO A 134 2.43 -1.16 -12.76
C PRO A 134 1.44 -2.34 -12.78
N GLU A 135 1.19 -2.94 -13.96
CA GLU A 135 0.22 -3.99 -14.10
C GLU A 135 0.63 -5.25 -13.33
N ARG A 136 -0.33 -5.78 -12.57
CA ARG A 136 -0.18 -7.07 -11.91
C ARG A 136 -0.41 -8.22 -12.89
N HIS A 137 0.36 -9.29 -12.77
CA HIS A 137 0.16 -10.55 -13.50
C HIS A 137 -0.62 -11.59 -12.68
N ALA A 138 -0.84 -11.36 -11.39
CA ALA A 138 -1.61 -12.22 -10.49
C ALA A 138 -2.49 -11.40 -9.55
N ASP A 139 -3.52 -12.01 -8.98
CA ASP A 139 -4.21 -11.49 -7.78
C ASP A 139 -3.30 -11.76 -6.58
N ALA A 140 -3.36 -10.92 -5.54
CA ALA A 140 -2.46 -11.00 -4.41
C ALA A 140 -3.14 -10.70 -3.07
N VAL A 141 -2.79 -11.49 -2.06
CA VAL A 141 -3.06 -11.20 -0.65
C VAL A 141 -1.73 -11.14 0.09
N MET A 142 -1.36 -9.94 0.55
CA MET A 142 -0.16 -9.72 1.34
C MET A 142 -0.54 -9.56 2.81
N GLU A 143 0.14 -10.30 3.68
CA GLU A 143 -0.04 -10.21 5.13
C GLU A 143 1.28 -9.85 5.81
N ASN A 144 1.25 -8.88 6.73
CA ASN A 144 2.42 -8.56 7.54
C ASN A 144 2.66 -9.65 8.58
N ILE A 145 3.94 -9.95 8.81
CA ILE A 145 4.41 -10.85 9.87
C ILE A 145 4.85 -9.98 11.04
N ILE A 146 4.20 -10.11 12.19
CA ILE A 146 4.35 -9.21 13.33
C ILE A 146 5.01 -9.92 14.51
N GLY A 147 6.06 -9.31 15.08
CA GLY A 147 6.70 -9.73 16.31
C GLY A 147 7.03 -11.22 16.34
N GLN A 148 6.39 -11.95 17.25
CA GLN A 148 6.67 -13.36 17.50
C GLN A 148 6.25 -14.29 16.34
N GLU A 149 5.37 -13.87 15.44
CA GLU A 149 4.98 -14.65 14.26
C GLU A 149 6.19 -15.04 13.39
N ALA A 150 7.23 -14.21 13.38
CA ALA A 150 8.46 -14.49 12.63
C ALA A 150 9.30 -15.64 13.22
N ALA A 151 9.04 -16.06 14.47
CA ALA A 151 9.69 -17.24 15.04
C ALA A 151 9.29 -18.52 14.30
N ASP A 152 8.05 -18.57 13.78
CA ASP A 152 7.50 -19.72 13.06
C ASP A 152 7.78 -19.65 11.54
N TRP A 153 8.88 -18.99 11.14
CA TRP A 153 9.18 -18.75 9.73
C TRP A 153 9.27 -20.03 8.88
N HIS A 154 9.71 -21.15 9.47
CA HIS A 154 9.77 -22.43 8.76
C HIS A 154 8.38 -22.86 8.29
N LYS A 155 7.39 -22.81 9.17
CA LYS A 155 5.98 -23.10 8.84
C LYS A 155 5.41 -22.10 7.85
N LEU A 156 5.78 -20.81 7.97
CA LEU A 156 5.38 -19.79 7.00
C LEU A 156 5.96 -20.07 5.62
N SER A 157 7.20 -20.56 5.54
CA SER A 157 7.89 -20.90 4.29
C SER A 157 7.32 -22.14 3.59
N GLU A 158 6.68 -23.04 4.33
CA GLU A 158 5.96 -24.20 3.78
C GLU A 158 4.57 -23.82 3.23
N SER A 159 4.07 -22.62 3.54
CA SER A 159 2.80 -22.16 3.00
C SER A 159 2.95 -21.67 1.55
N CYS A 160 1.88 -21.76 0.75
CA CYS A 160 1.89 -21.32 -0.66
C CYS A 160 1.93 -19.77 -0.79
N GLY A 161 3.05 -19.15 -0.39
CA GLY A 161 3.26 -17.71 -0.49
C GLY A 161 4.74 -17.32 -0.53
N ALA A 162 5.03 -16.18 -1.15
CA ALA A 162 6.36 -15.59 -1.16
C ALA A 162 6.65 -14.94 0.20
N LEU A 163 7.53 -15.56 0.98
CA LEU A 163 7.93 -15.10 2.31
C LEU A 163 9.11 -14.12 2.20
N HIS A 164 8.93 -12.92 2.76
CA HIS A 164 9.95 -11.87 2.85
C HIS A 164 10.23 -11.52 4.31
N LEU A 165 11.41 -11.88 4.83
CA LEU A 165 11.84 -11.51 6.18
C LEU A 165 12.88 -10.39 6.14
N TYR A 166 12.74 -9.40 7.02
CA TYR A 166 13.58 -8.19 7.00
C TYR A 166 14.91 -8.35 7.77
N GLY A 167 15.24 -9.55 8.26
CA GLY A 167 16.49 -9.79 8.99
C GLY A 167 16.63 -9.04 10.33
N LYS A 168 15.53 -8.58 10.93
CA LYS A 168 15.55 -7.87 12.22
C LYS A 168 15.90 -8.83 13.34
N LYS A 169 16.96 -8.51 14.11
CA LYS A 169 17.51 -9.39 15.16
C LYS A 169 16.57 -9.64 16.34
N GLU A 170 15.74 -8.66 16.68
CA GLU A 170 14.89 -8.73 17.89
C GLU A 170 13.40 -8.78 17.52
N LEU A 171 12.73 -9.82 18.02
CA LEU A 171 11.28 -10.01 17.97
C LEU A 171 10.64 -9.14 19.06
N ARG A 172 10.00 -8.03 18.67
CA ARG A 172 9.26 -7.16 19.59
C ARG A 172 7.78 -7.14 19.23
N ALA A 173 6.90 -7.08 20.22
CA ALA A 173 5.45 -6.95 19.99
C ALA A 173 5.15 -5.73 19.10
N GLY A 174 4.21 -5.87 18.17
CA GLY A 174 3.85 -4.82 17.19
C GLY A 174 4.91 -4.52 16.11
N ARG A 175 6.11 -5.10 16.18
CA ARG A 175 7.17 -4.84 15.20
C ARG A 175 6.92 -5.64 13.92
N LYS A 176 6.86 -4.96 12.78
CA LYS A 176 6.83 -5.60 11.46
C LYS A 176 8.15 -6.34 11.19
N MET A 177 8.12 -7.65 11.11
CA MET A 177 9.29 -8.53 10.94
C MET A 177 9.50 -9.01 9.50
N GLY A 178 8.42 -9.03 8.74
CA GLY A 178 8.39 -9.46 7.35
C GLY A 178 7.01 -9.27 6.76
N HIS A 179 6.79 -9.85 5.59
CA HIS A 179 5.47 -10.07 5.01
C HIS A 179 5.48 -11.38 4.23
N ILE A 180 4.28 -11.90 3.96
CA ILE A 180 4.08 -13.01 3.04
C ILE A 180 3.03 -12.62 2.01
N THR A 181 3.32 -12.85 0.73
CA THR A 181 2.40 -12.57 -0.38
C THR A 181 1.91 -13.89 -0.97
N ARG A 182 0.60 -14.13 -0.97
CA ARG A 182 -0.02 -15.29 -1.64
C ARG A 182 -0.63 -14.85 -2.95
N LEU A 183 -0.30 -15.56 -4.02
CA LEU A 183 -0.78 -15.26 -5.36
C LEU A 183 -1.95 -16.17 -5.74
N GLY A 184 -2.91 -15.60 -6.46
CA GLY A 184 -4.01 -16.31 -7.08
C GLY A 184 -4.07 -16.05 -8.59
N PRO A 185 -4.87 -16.83 -9.34
CA PRO A 185 -5.18 -16.53 -10.73
C PRO A 185 -5.66 -15.08 -10.85
N LYS A 186 -5.19 -14.37 -11.88
CA LYS A 186 -5.64 -13.01 -12.14
C LYS A 186 -7.13 -13.01 -12.49
N ALA A 187 -7.95 -12.37 -11.66
CA ALA A 187 -9.35 -12.15 -12.00
C ALA A 187 -9.45 -11.27 -13.25
N SER A 188 -10.40 -11.58 -14.13
CA SER A 188 -10.79 -10.73 -15.25
C SER A 188 -11.20 -9.36 -14.71
N ALA A 189 -10.85 -8.28 -15.41
CA ALA A 189 -11.34 -6.94 -15.05
C ALA A 189 -12.88 -6.96 -15.08
N HIS A 190 -13.50 -6.66 -13.93
CA HIS A 190 -14.94 -6.44 -13.81
C HIS A 190 -15.32 -5.09 -14.37
#